data_AF-A0A9E6B8K9-F1
#
_entry.id   AF-A0A9E6B8K9-F1
#
_cell.length_a   1.000
_cell.length_b   1.000
_cell.length_c   1.000
_cell.angle_alpha   90.00
_cell.angle_beta   90.00
_cell.angle_gamma   90.00
#
_symmetry.space_group_name_H-M   'P 1'
#
loop_
_entity.id
_entity.type
_entity.pdbx_description
1 polymer ?
#
loop_
_entity_poly.entity_id
_entity_poly.type
_entity_poly.pdbx_seq_one_letter_code
_entity_poly.pdbx_strand_id
1 'polypeptide(L)'
;MAGVGGIADVGKDAKLDLNAVVTSIDVALASANKNVKEKIGGVSGEGADDPAKLAELQHAINSWSVMYNIRSTVVKSIKDVMMSILQKV
;
A
#
# COMPACT_ATOMS: atom_id res chain seq x y z
N MET A 1 6.25 -13.57 -23.05
CA MET A 1 6.78 -14.64 -22.18
C MET A 1 7.54 -14.00 -21.04
N ALA A 2 7.58 -14.70 -19.91
CA ALA A 2 7.92 -14.22 -18.58
C ALA A 2 9.30 -13.57 -18.45
N GLY A 3 9.39 -12.61 -17.53
CA GLY A 3 10.63 -11.99 -17.10
C GLY A 3 10.36 -10.98 -16.00
N VAL A 4 9.73 -11.44 -14.91
CA VAL A 4 9.72 -10.69 -13.64
C VAL A 4 11.18 -10.59 -13.22
N GLY A 5 11.77 -9.41 -13.44
CA GLY A 5 13.16 -9.12 -13.11
C GLY A 5 13.41 -9.51 -11.65
N GLY A 6 14.35 -10.42 -11.48
CA GLY A 6 14.69 -11.02 -10.21
C GLY A 6 15.00 -9.98 -9.15
N ILE A 7 14.58 -10.30 -7.93
CA ILE A 7 15.04 -9.68 -6.70
C ILE A 7 16.57 -9.79 -6.72
N ALA A 8 17.23 -8.67 -7.04
CA ALA A 8 18.68 -8.62 -7.13
C ALA A 8 19.29 -8.89 -5.75
N ASP A 9 20.20 -9.87 -5.71
CA ASP A 9 21.39 -9.96 -4.87
C ASP A 9 21.25 -9.53 -3.39
N VAL A 10 20.98 -10.51 -2.51
CA VAL A 10 21.09 -10.35 -1.05
C VAL A 10 22.56 -10.59 -0.65
N GLY A 11 23.41 -9.62 -0.96
CA GLY A 11 24.86 -9.69 -0.72
C GLY A 11 25.37 -8.55 0.17
N LYS A 12 25.81 -8.89 1.39
CA LYS A 12 26.58 -8.10 2.38
C LYS A 12 25.91 -6.83 2.93
N ASP A 13 25.77 -6.80 4.26
CA ASP A 13 25.08 -5.77 5.04
C ASP A 13 23.63 -5.56 4.61
N ALA A 14 22.77 -6.55 4.90
CA ALA A 14 21.32 -6.38 4.83
C ALA A 14 20.85 -5.42 5.92
N LYS A 15 21.25 -4.15 5.79
CA LYS A 15 20.63 -3.02 6.47
C LYS A 15 19.21 -3.03 5.97
N LEU A 16 18.28 -3.49 6.81
CA LEU A 16 16.85 -3.38 6.57
C LEU A 16 16.58 -1.95 6.09
N ASP A 17 16.29 -1.79 4.81
CA ASP A 17 15.94 -0.48 4.26
C ASP A 17 14.48 -0.22 4.64
N LEU A 18 14.29 0.16 5.91
CA LEU A 18 12.98 0.46 6.49
C LEU A 18 12.30 1.59 5.71
N ASN A 19 13.09 2.47 5.06
CA ASN A 19 12.56 3.50 4.19
C ASN A 19 11.99 2.89 2.89
N ALA A 20 12.69 1.94 2.26
CA ALA A 20 12.17 1.25 1.08
C ALA A 20 10.84 0.53 1.33
N VAL A 21 10.64 -0.03 2.52
CA VAL A 21 9.36 -0.65 2.91
C VAL A 21 8.24 0.38 3.01
N VAL A 22 8.49 1.53 3.66
CA VAL A 22 7.52 2.64 3.74
C VAL A 22 7.20 3.18 2.35
N THR A 23 8.22 3.42 1.52
CA THR A 23 8.04 3.91 0.15
C THR A 23 7.19 2.96 -0.69
N SER A 24 7.40 1.65 -0.55
CA SER A 24 6.60 0.65 -1.28
C SER A 24 5.12 0.69 -0.89
N ILE A 25 4.84 0.86 0.41
CA ILE A 25 3.47 0.99 0.92
C ILE A 25 2.85 2.33 0.48
N ASP A 26 3.61 3.42 0.45
CA ASP A 26 3.17 4.72 -0.04
C ASP A 26 2.77 4.66 -1.53
N VAL A 27 3.56 3.98 -2.36
CA VAL A 27 3.24 3.75 -3.78
C VAL A 27 1.97 2.92 -3.94
N ALA A 28 1.83 1.83 -3.17
CA ALA A 28 0.63 1.00 -3.18
C ALA A 28 -0.61 1.78 -2.74
N LEU A 29 -0.49 2.63 -1.70
CA LEU A 29 -1.56 3.48 -1.20
C LEU A 29 -1.94 4.58 -2.20
N ALA A 30 -0.97 5.19 -2.89
CA ALA A 30 -1.22 6.17 -3.94
C ALA A 30 -1.99 5.54 -5.12
N SER A 31 -1.60 4.32 -5.51
CA SER A 31 -2.30 3.56 -6.56
C SER A 31 -3.73 3.19 -6.14
N ALA A 32 -3.92 2.70 -4.91
CA ALA A 32 -5.25 2.41 -4.36
C ALA A 32 -6.13 3.66 -4.26
N ASN A 33 -5.57 4.80 -3.84
CA ASN A 33 -6.26 6.10 -3.82
C ASN A 33 -6.71 6.53 -5.22
N LYS A 34 -5.85 6.36 -6.23
CA LYS A 34 -6.18 6.67 -7.61
C LYS A 34 -7.34 5.80 -8.10
N ASN A 35 -7.30 4.49 -7.83
CA ASN A 35 -8.36 3.56 -8.18
C ASN A 35 -9.70 3.93 -7.51
N VAL A 36 -9.69 4.27 -6.22
CA VAL A 36 -10.91 4.75 -5.53
C VAL A 36 -11.46 6.01 -6.20
N LYS A 37 -10.63 7.00 -6.53
CA LYS A 37 -11.06 8.22 -7.22
C LYS A 37 -11.64 7.95 -8.61
N GLU A 38 -11.01 7.06 -9.38
CA GLU A 38 -11.51 6.65 -10.70
C GLU A 38 -12.89 5.97 -10.58
N LYS A 39 -13.06 5.08 -9.60
CA LYS A 39 -14.35 4.40 -9.36
C LYS A 39 -15.42 5.38 -8.89
N ILE A 40 -15.11 6.34 -8.01
CA ILE A 40 -16.02 7.43 -7.61
C ILE A 40 -16.47 8.24 -8.83
N GLY A 41 -15.54 8.58 -9.73
CA GLY A 41 -15.89 9.24 -11.00
C GLY A 41 -16.82 8.40 -11.87
N GLY A 42 -16.64 7.08 -11.90
CA GLY A 42 -17.45 6.14 -12.68
C GLY A 42 -18.86 5.85 -12.13
N VAL A 43 -19.09 6.09 -10.83
CA VAL A 43 -20.43 6.05 -10.21
C VAL A 43 -21.09 7.43 -10.11
N SER A 44 -20.44 8.49 -10.58
CA SER A 44 -21.06 9.82 -10.64
C SER A 44 -21.94 9.93 -11.90
N GLY A 45 -23.18 10.42 -11.77
CA GLY A 45 -24.12 10.56 -12.89
C GLY A 45 -24.89 9.27 -13.18
N GLU A 46 -25.00 8.88 -14.46
CA GLU A 46 -25.80 7.73 -14.94
C GLU A 46 -25.31 6.36 -14.40
N GLY A 47 -24.11 6.29 -13.80
CA GLY A 47 -23.55 5.08 -13.21
C GLY A 47 -23.85 4.87 -11.73
N ALA A 48 -24.55 5.81 -11.08
CA ALA A 48 -24.84 5.76 -9.64
C ALA A 48 -25.81 4.62 -9.25
N ASP A 49 -26.72 4.29 -10.16
CA ASP A 49 -27.76 3.27 -9.93
C ASP A 49 -27.34 1.87 -10.40
N ASP A 50 -26.10 1.70 -10.89
CA ASP A 50 -25.57 0.42 -11.35
C ASP A 50 -24.95 -0.36 -10.16
N PRO A 51 -25.57 -1.46 -9.70
CA PRO A 51 -25.08 -2.23 -8.56
C PRO A 51 -23.68 -2.79 -8.77
N ALA A 52 -23.27 -3.07 -10.01
CA ALA A 52 -21.94 -3.58 -10.31
C ALA A 52 -20.88 -2.51 -10.03
N LYS A 53 -21.13 -1.26 -10.43
CA LYS A 53 -20.20 -0.14 -10.20
C LYS A 53 -20.09 0.23 -8.72
N LEU A 54 -21.21 0.15 -7.98
CA LEU A 54 -21.21 0.33 -6.53
C LEU A 54 -20.42 -0.77 -5.81
N ALA A 55 -20.55 -2.03 -6.24
CA ALA A 55 -19.77 -3.14 -5.70
C ALA A 55 -18.26 -2.98 -5.96
N GLU A 56 -17.88 -2.54 -7.16
CA GLU A 56 -16.48 -2.24 -7.49
C GLU A 56 -15.93 -1.06 -6.67
N LEU A 57 -16.73 -0.02 -6.44
CA LEU A 57 -16.34 1.08 -5.56
C LEU A 57 -16.15 0.58 -4.12
N GLN A 58 -17.07 -0.21 -3.59
CA GLN A 58 -16.95 -0.78 -2.25
C GLN A 58 -15.70 -1.65 -2.13
N HIS A 59 -15.42 -2.47 -3.13
CA HIS A 59 -14.18 -3.26 -3.19
C HIS A 59 -12.94 -2.37 -3.19
N ALA A 60 -12.93 -1.30 -3.99
CA ALA A 60 -11.81 -0.35 -4.02
C ALA A 60 -11.61 0.36 -2.67
N ILE A 61 -12.69 0.81 -2.02
CA ILE A 61 -12.65 1.43 -0.68
C ILE A 61 -12.14 0.46 0.37
N ASN A 62 -12.60 -0.79 0.35
CA ASN A 62 -12.13 -1.82 1.28
C ASN A 62 -10.63 -2.07 1.12
N SER A 63 -10.15 -2.21 -0.12
CA SER A 63 -8.72 -2.38 -0.40
C SER A 63 -7.89 -1.18 0.06
N TRP A 64 -8.39 0.04 -0.15
CA TRP A 64 -7.71 1.25 0.30
C TRP A 64 -7.63 1.36 1.83
N SER A 65 -8.73 1.05 2.53
CA SER A 65 -8.78 1.04 4.00
C SER A 65 -7.80 0.03 4.60
N VAL A 66 -7.74 -1.19 4.04
CA VAL A 66 -6.78 -2.22 4.46
C VAL A 66 -5.34 -1.72 4.26
N MET A 67 -5.02 -1.12 3.11
CA MET A 67 -3.68 -0.60 2.83
C MET A 67 -3.28 0.53 3.80
N TYR A 68 -4.22 1.42 4.13
CA TYR A 68 -3.97 2.50 5.09
C TYR A 68 -3.72 1.95 6.50
N ASN A 69 -4.50 0.96 6.95
CA ASN A 69 -4.30 0.31 8.24
C ASN A 69 -2.94 -0.40 8.29
N ILE A 70 -2.55 -1.12 7.23
CA ILE A 70 -1.23 -1.75 7.11
C ILE A 70 -0.12 -0.69 7.23
N ARG A 71 -0.23 0.43 6.51
CA ARG A 71 0.74 1.54 6.60
C ARG A 71 0.91 2.02 8.03
N SER A 72 -0.19 2.23 8.75
CA SER A 72 -0.14 2.70 10.14
C SER A 72 0.60 1.72 11.06
N THR A 73 0.39 0.42 10.87
CA THR A 73 1.07 -0.64 11.63
C THR A 73 2.53 -0.73 11.25
N VAL A 74 2.86 -0.71 9.95
CA VAL A 74 4.24 -0.84 9.47
C VAL A 74 5.10 0.34 9.91
N VAL A 75 4.59 1.58 9.78
CA VAL A 75 5.30 2.78 10.27
C VAL A 75 5.54 2.70 11.78
N LYS A 76 4.56 2.22 12.55
CA LYS A 76 4.73 1.98 13.99
C LYS A 76 5.80 0.92 14.27
N SER A 77 5.71 -0.24 13.62
CA SER A 77 6.69 -1.32 13.80
C SER A 77 8.11 -0.88 13.44
N ILE A 78 8.28 -0.07 12.39
CA ILE A 78 9.57 0.52 12.02
C ILE A 78 10.09 1.43 13.14
N LYS A 79 9.24 2.31 13.67
CA LYS A 79 9.59 3.17 14.80
C LYS A 79 10.01 2.37 16.03
N ASP A 80 9.29 1.29 16.33
CA ASP A 80 9.59 0.41 17.46
C ASP A 80 10.92 -0.34 17.28
N VAL A 81 11.22 -0.80 16.06
CA VAL A 81 12.53 -1.39 15.72
C VAL A 81 13.66 -0.37 15.92
N MET A 82 13.49 0.87 15.45
CA MET A 82 14.47 1.93 15.63
C MET A 82 14.72 2.23 17.12
N MET A 83 13.65 2.36 17.92
CA MET A 83 13.78 2.58 19.37
C MET A 83 14.43 1.39 20.07
N SER A 84 14.08 0.15 19.69
CA SER A 84 14.69 -1.05 20.26
C SER A 84 16.19 -1.15 19.96
N ILE A 85 16.61 -0.74 18.76
CA ILE A 85 18.03 -0.67 18.41
C ILE A 85 18.74 0.40 19.26
N LEU A 86 18.17 1.60 19.36
CA LEU A 86 18.74 2.71 20.13
C LEU A 86 18.84 2.42 21.65
N GLN A 87 17.96 1.58 22.19
CA GLN A 87 17.99 1.20 23.60
C GLN A 87 18.93 0.04 23.93
N LYS A 88 19.33 -0.74 22.91
CA LYS A 88 20.25 -1.89 23.06
C LYS A 88 21.72 -1.52 22.88
N VAL A 89 22.01 -0.30 22.45
CA VAL A 89 23.38 0.26 22.34
C VAL A 89 23.76 1.06 23.56
#